data_AF-A0A2T2R8M5-F1
#
_entry.id   AF-A0A2T2R8M5-F1
#
_cell.length_a   1.000
_cell.length_b   1.000
_cell.length_c   1.000
_cell.angle_alpha   90.00
_cell.angle_beta   90.00
_cell.angle_gamma   90.00
#
_symmetry.space_group_name_H-M   'P 1'
#
loop_
_entity.id
_entity.type
_entity.pdbx_description
1 polymer ?
#
loop_
_entity_poly.entity_id
_entity_poly.type
_entity_poly.pdbx_seq_one_letter_code
_entity_poly.pdbx_strand_id
1 'polypeptide(L)'
;MRHSVLSRWQGSLLGTALGECFAWQGKASENRWQAIHQQGLRHLATTGQWQAFLEQRETDPSERLVQSLPLLLFFHDQLHLLKEQILPVGEQSEDLSANASAIIAYATVASWILREQLEAPTLFRDLLATAEEKSSYQILQTLQRNLENGETLQATEKQLPSTCQDIWLALYCFATTSEDFVLTLRRGKTMTAVSPLIVPLVGALSGAHNSIVGIPIPWHFCLREEKQEWESMLEAMFATWSGSYKFARINQPLKKSAIAAYEVIQPRKRSYHQKHTF
;
A
#
# COMPACT_ATOMS: atom_id res chain seq x y z
N MET A 1 -3.15 14.38 10.17
CA MET A 1 -4.17 13.65 9.40
C MET A 1 -4.67 14.45 8.22
N ARG A 2 -4.01 14.26 7.07
CA ARG A 2 -4.49 14.79 5.77
C ARG A 2 -5.74 14.02 5.32
N HIS A 3 -5.79 12.71 5.60
CA HIS A 3 -6.89 11.83 5.23
C HIS A 3 -7.14 10.78 6.32
N SER A 4 -8.36 10.23 6.39
CA SER A 4 -8.68 9.12 7.30
C SER A 4 -8.02 7.81 6.85
N VAL A 5 -7.72 6.90 7.78
CA VAL A 5 -7.15 5.58 7.45
C VAL A 5 -8.05 4.82 6.46
N LEU A 6 -9.37 4.82 6.69
CA LEU A 6 -10.34 4.21 5.77
C LEU A 6 -10.26 4.80 4.35
N SER A 7 -10.16 6.12 4.21
CA SER A 7 -10.02 6.75 2.88
C SER A 7 -8.70 6.39 2.18
N ARG A 8 -7.64 6.11 2.93
CA ARG A 8 -6.36 5.63 2.40
C ARG A 8 -6.47 4.16 1.97
N TRP A 9 -7.13 3.33 2.76
CA TRP A 9 -7.42 1.94 2.40
C TRP A 9 -8.26 1.84 1.12
N GLN A 10 -9.31 2.66 1.02
CA GLN A 10 -10.14 2.78 -0.19
C GLN A 10 -9.32 3.23 -1.39
N GLY A 11 -8.45 4.24 -1.21
CA GLY A 11 -7.56 4.72 -2.26
C GLY A 11 -6.58 3.64 -2.72
N SER A 12 -6.05 2.84 -1.81
CA SER A 12 -5.13 1.74 -2.10
C SER A 12 -5.78 0.65 -2.96
N LEU A 13 -6.95 0.13 -2.55
CA LEU A 13 -7.70 -0.87 -3.32
C LEU A 13 -8.10 -0.36 -4.70
N LEU A 14 -8.64 0.86 -4.77
CA LEU A 14 -9.03 1.46 -6.04
C LEU A 14 -7.81 1.74 -6.93
N GLY A 15 -6.70 2.15 -6.35
CA GLY A 15 -5.45 2.39 -7.07
C GLY A 15 -4.86 1.13 -7.68
N THR A 16 -4.90 0.01 -6.95
CA THR A 16 -4.50 -1.30 -7.47
C THR A 16 -5.38 -1.76 -8.63
N ALA A 17 -6.71 -1.66 -8.49
CA ALA A 17 -7.65 -2.01 -9.55
C ALA A 17 -7.46 -1.15 -10.82
N LEU A 18 -7.25 0.17 -10.65
CA LEU A 18 -6.90 1.06 -11.77
C LEU A 18 -5.57 0.68 -12.43
N GLY A 19 -4.58 0.32 -11.62
CA GLY A 19 -3.29 -0.14 -12.11
C GLY A 19 -3.42 -1.37 -12.99
N GLU A 20 -4.27 -2.30 -12.60
CA GLU A 20 -4.60 -3.48 -13.40
C GLU A 20 -5.27 -3.10 -14.72
N CYS A 21 -6.32 -2.28 -14.70
CA CYS A 21 -6.97 -1.81 -15.93
C CYS A 21 -5.97 -1.15 -16.91
N PHE A 22 -4.99 -0.40 -16.39
CA PHE A 22 -3.98 0.26 -17.22
C PHE A 22 -2.87 -0.64 -17.72
N ALA A 23 -2.47 -1.65 -16.94
CA ALA A 23 -1.41 -2.57 -17.30
C ALA A 23 -1.81 -3.52 -18.43
N TRP A 24 -3.08 -3.95 -18.49
CA TRP A 24 -3.55 -4.98 -19.44
C TRP A 24 -4.46 -4.47 -20.58
N GLN A 25 -4.41 -3.17 -20.91
CA GLN A 25 -5.03 -2.54 -22.09
C GLN A 25 -6.51 -2.93 -22.36
N GLY A 26 -7.38 -2.73 -21.38
CA GLY A 26 -8.80 -2.46 -21.65
C GLY A 26 -9.67 -3.61 -22.18
N LYS A 27 -9.20 -4.86 -22.17
CA LYS A 27 -10.16 -5.94 -21.94
C LYS A 27 -10.46 -5.87 -20.45
N ALA A 28 -11.73 -5.69 -20.10
CA ALA A 28 -12.25 -6.05 -18.78
C ALA A 28 -12.08 -7.58 -18.62
N SER A 29 -10.83 -8.05 -18.59
CA SER A 29 -10.53 -9.33 -17.99
C SER A 29 -10.87 -9.13 -16.52
N GLU A 30 -11.75 -9.99 -16.02
CA GLU A 30 -11.98 -10.23 -14.60
C GLU A 30 -10.78 -9.73 -13.79
N ASN A 31 -11.00 -8.69 -13.00
CA ASN A 31 -10.01 -8.07 -12.14
C ASN A 31 -9.39 -9.20 -11.30
N ARG A 32 -8.22 -9.68 -11.70
CA ARG A 32 -7.75 -11.04 -11.38
C ARG A 32 -7.40 -11.18 -9.91
N TRP A 33 -7.28 -10.05 -9.22
CA TRP A 33 -7.02 -9.96 -7.79
C TRP A 33 -8.27 -9.56 -7.00
N GLN A 34 -9.35 -9.10 -7.65
CA GLN A 34 -10.60 -8.71 -6.98
C GLN A 34 -11.16 -9.84 -6.12
N ALA A 35 -11.29 -11.06 -6.65
CA ALA A 35 -11.81 -12.19 -5.88
C ALA A 35 -10.94 -12.50 -4.64
N ILE A 36 -9.61 -12.45 -4.80
CA ILE A 36 -8.64 -12.68 -3.72
C ILE A 36 -8.74 -11.57 -2.67
N HIS A 37 -8.81 -10.31 -3.10
CA HIS A 37 -8.98 -9.17 -2.20
C HIS A 37 -10.29 -9.26 -1.44
N GLN A 38 -11.40 -9.54 -2.11
CA GLN A 38 -12.71 -9.69 -1.47
C GLN A 38 -12.69 -10.82 -0.43
N GLN A 39 -12.07 -11.96 -0.74
CA GLN A 39 -11.91 -13.06 0.21
C GLN A 39 -11.08 -12.63 1.43
N GLY A 40 -9.94 -11.97 1.20
CA GLY A 40 -9.09 -11.43 2.27
C GLY A 40 -9.83 -10.42 3.16
N LEU A 41 -10.55 -9.48 2.55
CA LEU A 41 -11.39 -8.50 3.25
C LEU A 41 -12.46 -9.18 4.11
N ARG A 42 -13.23 -10.14 3.57
CA ARG A 42 -14.26 -10.88 4.32
C ARG A 42 -13.67 -11.61 5.51
N HIS A 43 -12.55 -12.28 5.28
CA HIS A 43 -11.93 -13.09 6.31
C HIS A 43 -11.40 -12.23 7.45
N LEU A 44 -10.57 -11.22 7.13
CA LEU A 44 -10.05 -10.26 8.12
C LEU A 44 -11.17 -9.51 8.85
N ALA A 45 -12.25 -9.15 8.16
CA ALA A 45 -13.44 -8.56 8.78
C ALA A 45 -14.09 -9.49 9.82
N THR A 46 -14.07 -10.80 9.60
CA THR A 46 -14.75 -11.77 10.45
C THR A 46 -13.88 -12.26 11.61
N THR A 47 -12.61 -12.56 11.33
CA THR A 47 -11.70 -13.24 12.26
C THR A 47 -10.64 -12.32 12.86
N GLY A 48 -10.31 -11.21 12.18
CA GLY A 48 -9.14 -10.39 12.50
C GLY A 48 -7.80 -11.12 12.33
N GLN A 49 -7.83 -12.32 11.76
CA GLN A 49 -6.67 -13.16 11.49
C GLN A 49 -6.53 -13.32 9.98
N TRP A 50 -5.30 -13.42 9.48
CA TRP A 50 -5.09 -13.87 8.11
C TRP A 50 -5.03 -15.38 8.10
N GLN A 51 -5.90 -16.00 7.33
CA GLN A 51 -5.66 -17.37 6.90
C GLN A 51 -4.79 -17.27 5.65
N ALA A 52 -3.77 -18.11 5.55
CA ALA A 52 -2.88 -18.12 4.42
C ALA A 52 -3.58 -18.65 3.16
N PHE A 53 -4.44 -17.83 2.57
CA PHE A 53 -5.05 -18.08 1.26
C PHE A 53 -3.99 -18.18 0.16
N LEU A 54 -2.77 -17.71 0.45
CA LEU A 54 -1.60 -17.66 -0.43
C LEU A 54 -0.69 -18.89 -0.34
N GLU A 55 -0.87 -19.76 0.66
CA GLU A 55 0.04 -20.91 0.92
C GLU A 55 0.02 -21.97 -0.19
N GLN A 56 -0.91 -21.91 -1.13
CA GLN A 56 -1.09 -22.98 -2.13
C GLN A 56 -0.41 -22.75 -3.48
N ARG A 57 0.29 -21.63 -3.69
CA ARG A 57 1.01 -21.37 -4.95
C ARG A 57 2.35 -20.69 -4.72
N GLU A 58 3.41 -21.23 -5.33
CA GLU A 58 4.62 -20.47 -5.62
C GLU A 58 4.20 -19.27 -6.49
N THR A 59 4.11 -18.12 -5.83
CA THR A 59 3.68 -16.85 -6.40
C THR A 59 4.89 -15.96 -6.51
N ASP A 60 5.02 -15.30 -7.65
CA ASP A 60 6.01 -14.25 -7.86
C ASP A 60 5.93 -13.20 -6.71
N PRO A 61 7.05 -12.68 -6.19
CA PRO A 61 7.06 -11.74 -5.07
C PRO A 61 6.14 -10.52 -5.25
N SER A 62 6.08 -9.98 -6.47
CA SER A 62 5.21 -8.84 -6.79
C SER A 62 3.75 -9.25 -6.84
N GLU A 63 3.45 -10.40 -7.43
CA GLU A 63 2.08 -10.92 -7.45
C GLU A 63 1.58 -11.18 -6.02
N ARG A 64 2.44 -11.70 -5.15
CA ARG A 64 2.13 -11.89 -3.72
C ARG A 64 1.82 -10.58 -3.03
N LEU A 65 2.60 -9.53 -3.24
CA LEU A 65 2.32 -8.20 -2.66
C LEU A 65 0.96 -7.66 -3.10
N VAL A 66 0.63 -7.77 -4.40
CA VAL A 66 -0.68 -7.35 -4.91
C VAL A 66 -1.79 -8.16 -4.25
N GLN A 67 -1.67 -9.49 -4.18
CA GLN A 67 -2.67 -10.36 -3.55
C GLN A 67 -2.83 -10.10 -2.04
N SER A 68 -1.73 -9.73 -1.37
CA SER A 68 -1.67 -9.47 0.07
C SER A 68 -2.13 -8.07 0.45
N LEU A 69 -2.73 -7.30 -0.46
CA LEU A 69 -3.13 -5.93 -0.17
C LEU A 69 -4.06 -5.81 1.06
N PRO A 70 -5.12 -6.63 1.25
CA PRO A 70 -5.92 -6.57 2.46
C PRO A 70 -5.10 -6.80 3.75
N LEU A 71 -4.14 -7.73 3.71
CA LEU A 71 -3.22 -8.02 4.81
C LEU A 71 -2.33 -6.80 5.13
N LEU A 72 -1.72 -6.20 4.11
CA LEU A 72 -0.91 -4.98 4.22
C LEU A 72 -1.70 -3.84 4.87
N LEU A 73 -2.95 -3.65 4.45
CA LEU A 73 -3.84 -2.62 5.01
C LEU A 73 -4.19 -2.93 6.47
N PHE A 74 -4.51 -4.18 6.80
CA PHE A 74 -4.96 -4.57 8.14
C PHE A 74 -3.85 -4.53 9.19
N PHE A 75 -2.65 -5.04 8.87
CA PHE A 75 -1.53 -5.11 9.82
C PHE A 75 -0.51 -3.97 9.65
N HIS A 76 -0.91 -2.86 9.02
CA HIS A 76 0.00 -1.74 8.76
C HIS A 76 0.63 -1.12 10.02
N ASP A 77 0.00 -1.25 11.19
CA ASP A 77 0.51 -0.79 12.48
C ASP A 77 1.24 -1.88 13.27
N GLN A 78 1.24 -3.12 12.77
CA GLN A 78 1.87 -4.29 13.39
C GLN A 78 2.83 -4.95 12.41
N LEU A 79 3.88 -4.21 12.03
CA LEU A 79 4.82 -4.63 10.97
C LEU A 79 5.45 -6.01 11.21
N HIS A 80 5.70 -6.40 12.47
CA HIS A 80 6.20 -7.74 12.80
C HIS A 80 5.22 -8.86 12.35
N LEU A 81 3.93 -8.75 12.70
CA LEU A 81 2.90 -9.71 12.25
C LEU A 81 2.73 -9.68 10.74
N LEU A 82 2.84 -8.49 10.13
CA LEU A 82 2.76 -8.36 8.69
C LEU A 82 3.90 -9.10 7.99
N LYS A 83 5.15 -8.95 8.47
CA LYS A 83 6.33 -9.67 7.97
C LYS A 83 6.12 -11.19 8.12
N GLU A 84 5.67 -11.65 9.28
CA GLU A 84 5.42 -13.07 9.55
C GLU A 84 4.40 -13.68 8.60
N GLN A 85 3.35 -12.92 8.23
CA GLN A 85 2.23 -13.43 7.43
C GLN A 85 2.42 -13.27 5.92
N ILE A 86 3.24 -12.31 5.46
CA ILE A 86 3.45 -12.05 4.03
C ILE A 86 4.63 -12.83 3.45
N LEU A 87 5.60 -13.21 4.29
CA LEU A 87 6.73 -14.02 3.88
C LEU A 87 6.35 -15.51 3.83
N PRO A 88 6.87 -16.26 2.86
CA PRO A 88 6.64 -17.69 2.77
C PRO A 88 7.37 -18.41 3.91
N VAL A 89 6.83 -19.57 4.31
CA VAL A 89 7.43 -20.45 5.31
C VAL A 89 8.85 -20.83 4.87
N GLY A 90 9.86 -20.44 5.66
CA GLY A 90 11.27 -20.71 5.38
C GLY A 90 12.13 -19.50 4.97
N GLU A 91 11.51 -18.36 4.60
CA GLU A 91 12.25 -17.10 4.36
C GLU A 91 12.48 -16.29 5.65
N GLN A 92 12.24 -16.87 6.83
CA GLN A 92 12.37 -16.20 8.14
C GLN A 92 13.73 -16.44 8.84
N SER A 93 14.72 -17.05 8.16
CA SER A 93 16.07 -17.28 8.73
C SER A 93 16.93 -16.01 8.78
N GLU A 94 18.00 -16.02 9.58
CA GLU A 94 19.02 -14.94 9.76
C GLU A 94 19.69 -14.41 8.47
N ASP A 95 19.36 -14.98 7.31
CA ASP A 95 19.79 -14.49 5.99
C ASP A 95 18.53 -14.40 5.12
N LEU A 96 17.90 -13.21 5.08
CA LEU A 96 16.69 -13.01 4.28
C LEU A 96 17.04 -13.01 2.78
N SER A 97 16.26 -13.76 1.99
CA SER A 97 16.38 -13.76 0.54
C SER A 97 16.21 -12.34 -0.04
N ALA A 98 16.75 -12.10 -1.24
CA ALA A 98 16.51 -10.84 -1.95
C ALA A 98 15.01 -10.57 -2.18
N ASN A 99 14.22 -11.63 -2.33
CA ASN A 99 12.75 -11.55 -2.47
C ASN A 99 12.11 -11.06 -1.18
N ALA A 100 12.45 -11.69 -0.04
CA ALA A 100 11.94 -11.29 1.26
C ALA A 100 12.26 -9.83 1.56
N SER A 101 13.49 -9.39 1.24
CA SER A 101 13.91 -8.00 1.44
C SER A 101 13.11 -7.00 0.62
N ALA A 102 12.80 -7.31 -0.64
CA ALA A 102 11.96 -6.45 -1.48
C ALA A 102 10.51 -6.38 -0.97
N ILE A 103 9.93 -7.53 -0.57
CA ILE A 103 8.59 -7.60 0.02
C ILE A 103 8.52 -6.78 1.31
N ILE A 104 9.50 -6.94 2.21
CA ILE A 104 9.57 -6.19 3.48
C ILE A 104 9.73 -4.70 3.22
N ALA A 105 10.59 -4.29 2.28
CA ALA A 105 10.76 -2.87 1.94
C ALA A 105 9.44 -2.25 1.48
N TYR A 106 8.71 -2.94 0.59
CA TYR A 106 7.41 -2.48 0.12
C TYR A 106 6.38 -2.40 1.27
N ALA A 107 6.28 -3.45 2.08
CA ALA A 107 5.37 -3.50 3.23
C ALA A 107 5.67 -2.40 4.26
N THR A 108 6.94 -2.10 4.48
CA THR A 108 7.41 -1.04 5.37
C THR A 108 7.00 0.34 4.85
N VAL A 109 7.19 0.61 3.56
CA VAL A 109 6.74 1.87 2.94
C VAL A 109 5.22 2.01 3.01
N ALA A 110 4.46 0.95 2.74
CA ALA A 110 3.00 0.96 2.89
C ALA A 110 2.59 1.27 4.34
N SER A 111 3.26 0.69 5.33
CA SER A 111 3.06 0.99 6.75
C SER A 111 3.32 2.47 7.06
N TRP A 112 4.45 3.03 6.61
CA TRP A 112 4.77 4.44 6.80
C TRP A 112 3.75 5.38 6.16
N ILE A 113 3.26 5.06 4.96
CA ILE A 113 2.21 5.84 4.30
C ILE A 113 0.94 5.86 5.16
N LEU A 114 0.49 4.69 5.61
CA LEU A 114 -0.76 4.54 6.37
C LEU A 114 -0.67 5.16 7.78
N ARG A 115 0.54 5.23 8.34
CA ARG A 115 0.84 5.87 9.63
C ARG A 115 1.19 7.36 9.50
N GLU A 116 1.16 7.94 8.30
CA GLU A 116 1.59 9.32 8.02
C GLU A 116 3.04 9.62 8.47
N GLN A 117 3.94 8.64 8.35
CA GLN A 117 5.35 8.72 8.74
C GLN A 117 6.32 8.79 7.55
N LEU A 118 5.80 8.72 6.31
CA LEU A 118 6.63 8.72 5.11
C LEU A 118 7.15 10.12 4.77
N GLU A 119 8.46 10.21 4.53
CA GLU A 119 9.12 11.33 3.87
C GLU A 119 9.68 10.89 2.50
N ALA A 120 8.97 11.21 1.42
CA ALA A 120 9.28 10.71 0.08
C ALA A 120 10.72 11.00 -0.42
N PRO A 121 11.30 12.21 -0.20
CA PRO A 121 12.67 12.51 -0.64
C PRO A 121 13.75 11.65 0.03
N THR A 122 13.43 11.04 1.18
CA THR A 122 14.36 10.29 2.00
C THR A 122 14.00 8.81 2.11
N LEU A 123 12.98 8.37 1.36
CA LEU A 123 12.39 7.05 1.42
C LEU A 123 13.44 5.93 1.41
N PHE A 124 14.39 5.94 0.46
CA PHE A 124 15.36 4.85 0.33
C PHE A 124 16.46 4.90 1.39
N ARG A 125 16.86 6.11 1.81
CA ARG A 125 17.76 6.29 2.95
C ARG A 125 17.11 5.80 4.25
N ASP A 126 15.84 6.10 4.46
CA ASP A 126 15.12 5.71 5.67
C ASP A 126 14.87 4.18 5.66
N LEU A 127 14.56 3.59 4.49
CA LEU A 127 14.54 2.13 4.33
C LEU A 127 15.89 1.51 4.69
N LEU A 128 17.00 2.07 4.19
CA LEU A 128 18.34 1.60 4.49
C LEU A 128 18.64 1.66 6.01
N ALA A 129 18.15 2.68 6.71
CA ALA A 129 18.32 2.81 8.16
C ALA A 129 17.52 1.78 8.96
N THR A 130 16.42 1.28 8.40
CA THR A 130 15.56 0.25 9.04
C THR A 130 15.81 -1.17 8.53
N ALA A 131 16.64 -1.32 7.50
CA ALA A 131 16.95 -2.62 6.93
C ALA A 131 17.80 -3.42 7.92
N GLU A 132 17.28 -4.57 8.33
CA GLU A 132 17.99 -5.52 9.18
C GLU A 132 19.07 -6.27 8.38
N GLU A 133 18.86 -6.40 7.06
CA GLU A 133 19.66 -7.27 6.19
C GLU A 133 20.40 -6.55 5.08
N LYS A 134 21.65 -7.00 4.84
CA LYS A 134 22.58 -6.37 3.88
C LYS A 134 22.23 -6.63 2.42
N SER A 135 21.42 -7.63 2.11
CA SER A 135 21.10 -8.05 0.74
C SER A 135 20.41 -6.94 -0.07
N SER A 136 19.69 -6.03 0.59
CA SER A 136 19.04 -4.88 -0.05
C SER A 136 19.89 -3.59 -0.09
N TYR A 137 21.03 -3.54 0.61
CA TYR A 137 21.76 -2.27 0.85
C TYR A 137 22.23 -1.63 -0.46
N GLN A 138 22.81 -2.42 -1.37
CA GLN A 138 23.31 -1.89 -2.64
C GLN A 138 22.18 -1.35 -3.52
N ILE A 139 21.02 -2.02 -3.50
CA ILE A 139 19.84 -1.62 -4.26
C ILE A 139 19.28 -0.31 -3.69
N LEU A 140 19.11 -0.23 -2.37
CA LEU A 140 18.63 0.97 -1.68
C LEU A 140 19.57 2.16 -1.86
N GLN A 141 20.88 1.96 -1.79
CA GLN A 141 21.87 3.00 -2.07
C GLN A 141 21.80 3.50 -3.52
N THR A 142 21.60 2.58 -4.47
CA THR A 142 21.44 2.93 -5.89
C THR A 142 20.16 3.73 -6.10
N LEU A 143 19.04 3.30 -5.50
CA LEU A 143 17.77 4.01 -5.59
C LEU A 143 17.81 5.39 -4.94
N GLN A 144 18.46 5.52 -3.78
CA GLN A 144 18.65 6.82 -3.12
C GLN A 144 19.46 7.77 -4.01
N ARG A 145 20.59 7.31 -4.56
CA ARG A 145 21.42 8.10 -5.47
C ARG A 145 20.65 8.53 -6.71
N ASN A 146 19.89 7.61 -7.30
CA ASN A 146 19.08 7.89 -8.49
C ASN A 146 17.94 8.88 -8.18
N LEU A 147 17.38 8.84 -6.97
CA LEU A 147 16.37 9.79 -6.52
C LEU A 147 16.97 11.19 -6.37
N GLU A 148 18.13 11.29 -5.72
CA GLU A 148 18.85 12.57 -5.51
C GLU A 148 19.33 13.20 -6.82
N ASN A 149 19.80 12.38 -7.77
CA ASN A 149 20.25 12.84 -9.08
C ASN A 149 19.10 13.14 -10.05
N GLY A 150 17.86 12.82 -9.69
CA GLY A 150 16.71 13.00 -10.59
C GLY A 150 16.76 12.09 -11.81
N GLU A 151 17.29 10.88 -11.66
CA GLU A 151 17.41 9.90 -12.74
C GLU A 151 16.05 9.52 -13.33
N THR A 152 16.06 9.11 -14.60
CA THR A 152 14.85 8.62 -15.25
C THR A 152 14.48 7.22 -14.76
N LEU A 153 13.21 6.85 -14.90
CA LEU A 153 12.74 5.50 -14.55
C LEU A 153 13.43 4.42 -15.41
N GLN A 154 13.66 4.71 -16.71
CA GLN A 154 14.39 3.85 -17.64
C GLN A 154 15.88 3.72 -17.29
N ALA A 155 16.53 4.81 -16.87
CA ALA A 155 17.93 4.76 -16.45
C ALA A 155 18.08 3.95 -15.15
N THR A 156 17.13 4.10 -14.22
CA THR A 156 17.09 3.35 -12.97
C THR A 156 16.84 1.86 -13.21
N GLU A 157 15.90 1.50 -14.09
CA GLU A 157 15.62 0.12 -14.50
C GLU A 157 16.89 -0.61 -14.92
N LYS A 158 17.71 -0.02 -15.79
CA LYS A 158 18.97 -0.61 -16.25
C LYS A 158 20.03 -0.83 -15.17
N GLN A 159 19.95 -0.11 -14.04
CA GLN A 159 20.90 -0.21 -12.93
C GLN A 159 20.44 -1.19 -11.85
N LEU A 160 19.17 -1.60 -11.88
CA LEU A 160 18.60 -2.51 -10.90
C LEU A 160 18.82 -3.98 -11.30
N PRO A 161 18.96 -4.88 -10.33
CA PRO A 161 18.95 -6.32 -10.61
C PRO A 161 17.57 -6.75 -11.12
N SER A 162 17.54 -7.83 -11.90
CA SER A 162 16.29 -8.42 -12.41
C SER A 162 15.42 -9.01 -11.28
N THR A 163 16.03 -9.49 -10.20
CA THR A 163 15.32 -10.01 -9.03
C THR A 163 14.49 -8.93 -8.37
N CYS A 164 13.16 -9.12 -8.33
CA CYS A 164 12.19 -8.16 -7.78
C CYS A 164 12.31 -6.74 -8.34
N GLN A 165 12.80 -6.61 -9.59
CA GLN A 165 13.02 -5.30 -10.23
C GLN A 165 11.74 -4.46 -10.26
N ASP A 166 10.59 -5.10 -10.44
CA ASP A 166 9.28 -4.48 -10.48
C ASP A 166 8.82 -3.91 -9.13
N ILE A 167 9.12 -4.57 -8.00
CA ILE A 167 8.90 -4.00 -6.65
C ILE A 167 9.75 -2.74 -6.47
N TRP A 168 11.03 -2.80 -6.81
CA TRP A 168 11.95 -1.67 -6.67
C TRP A 168 11.58 -0.50 -7.59
N LEU A 169 11.19 -0.79 -8.83
CA LEU A 169 10.69 0.21 -9.77
C LEU A 169 9.36 0.81 -9.32
N ALA A 170 8.47 0.03 -8.70
CA ALA A 170 7.23 0.55 -8.14
C ALA A 170 7.51 1.55 -7.01
N LEU A 171 8.43 1.21 -6.10
CA LEU A 171 8.88 2.11 -5.04
C LEU A 171 9.52 3.38 -5.59
N TYR A 172 10.38 3.28 -6.59
CA TYR A 172 11.04 4.45 -7.22
C TYR A 172 10.04 5.34 -7.97
N CYS A 173 9.12 4.74 -8.71
CA CYS A 173 8.05 5.44 -9.39
C CYS A 173 7.20 6.24 -8.39
N PHE A 174 6.83 5.62 -7.28
CA PHE A 174 6.14 6.29 -6.18
C PHE A 174 6.97 7.41 -5.55
N ALA A 175 8.22 7.14 -5.14
CA ALA A 175 9.08 8.12 -4.48
C ALA A 175 9.26 9.42 -5.29
N THR A 176 9.39 9.29 -6.62
CA THR A 176 9.63 10.43 -7.52
C THR A 176 8.39 11.30 -7.75
N THR A 177 7.17 10.78 -7.54
CA THR A 177 5.91 11.46 -7.89
C THR A 177 4.79 11.18 -6.89
N SER A 178 5.13 11.07 -5.61
CA SER A 178 4.24 10.60 -4.55
C SER A 178 2.98 11.46 -4.41
N GLU A 179 3.10 12.78 -4.51
CA GLU A 179 1.99 13.73 -4.30
C GLU A 179 1.01 13.84 -5.48
N ASP A 180 1.28 13.20 -6.63
CA ASP A 180 0.39 13.24 -7.80
C ASP A 180 0.05 11.83 -8.28
N PHE A 181 -1.12 11.35 -7.85
CA PHE A 181 -1.64 10.03 -8.19
C PHE A 181 -1.63 9.73 -9.69
N VAL A 182 -2.11 10.67 -10.51
CA VAL A 182 -2.23 10.47 -11.96
C VAL A 182 -0.87 10.34 -12.60
N LEU A 183 0.07 11.21 -12.18
CA LEU A 183 1.44 11.16 -12.66
C LEU A 183 2.14 9.87 -12.22
N THR A 184 1.96 9.42 -10.97
CA THR A 184 2.55 8.16 -10.49
C THR A 184 2.09 6.97 -11.35
N LEU A 185 0.79 6.82 -11.56
CA LEU A 185 0.25 5.71 -12.37
C LEU A 185 0.70 5.79 -13.83
N ARG A 186 0.72 6.98 -14.42
CA ARG A 186 1.20 7.16 -15.81
C ARG A 186 2.66 6.77 -15.96
N ARG A 187 3.52 7.12 -14.99
CA ARG A 187 4.93 6.69 -14.98
C ARG A 187 5.04 5.18 -14.84
N GLY A 188 4.31 4.56 -13.91
CA GLY A 188 4.26 3.11 -13.76
C GLY A 188 3.84 2.41 -15.06
N LYS A 189 2.85 2.97 -15.76
CA LYS A 189 2.37 2.44 -17.05
C LYS A 189 3.46 2.40 -18.13
N THR A 190 4.43 3.31 -18.10
CA THR A 190 5.56 3.24 -19.06
C THR A 190 6.46 2.02 -18.87
N MET A 191 6.38 1.36 -17.71
CA MET A 191 7.18 0.18 -17.35
C MET A 191 6.42 -1.14 -17.49
N THR A 192 5.21 -1.15 -18.06
CA THR A 192 4.42 -2.39 -18.22
C THR A 192 5.11 -3.43 -19.10
N ALA A 193 6.02 -3.01 -19.97
CA ALA A 193 6.86 -3.92 -20.76
C ALA A 193 7.90 -4.67 -19.91
N VAL A 194 8.32 -4.12 -18.77
CA VAL A 194 9.20 -4.77 -17.80
C VAL A 194 8.38 -5.74 -16.96
N SER A 195 7.32 -5.26 -16.32
CA SER A 195 6.36 -6.08 -15.59
C SER A 195 5.02 -5.37 -15.51
N PRO A 196 3.90 -6.04 -15.83
CA PRO A 196 2.58 -5.45 -15.69
C PRO A 196 2.19 -5.25 -14.21
N LEU A 197 2.87 -5.89 -13.26
CA LEU A 197 2.61 -5.78 -11.82
C LEU A 197 3.08 -4.44 -11.22
N ILE A 198 3.92 -3.68 -11.92
CA ILE A 198 4.41 -2.37 -11.46
C ILE A 198 3.23 -1.41 -11.25
N VAL A 199 2.26 -1.36 -12.17
CA VAL A 199 1.18 -0.37 -12.10
C VAL A 199 0.21 -0.65 -10.93
N PRO A 200 -0.25 -1.89 -10.69
CA PRO A 200 -1.01 -2.25 -9.49
C PRO A 200 -0.28 -1.92 -8.17
N LEU A 201 1.03 -2.20 -8.10
CA LEU A 201 1.85 -1.90 -6.91
C LEU A 201 2.01 -0.41 -6.67
N VAL A 202 2.30 0.37 -7.72
CA VAL A 202 2.35 1.84 -7.66
C VAL A 202 0.99 2.41 -7.28
N GLY A 203 -0.08 1.84 -7.84
CA GLY A 203 -1.45 2.21 -7.57
C GLY A 203 -1.84 2.07 -6.10
N ALA A 204 -1.48 0.95 -5.47
CA ALA A 204 -1.67 0.74 -4.03
C ALA A 204 -0.99 1.84 -3.20
N LEU A 205 0.31 2.07 -3.38
CA LEU A 205 1.05 3.06 -2.58
C LEU A 205 0.55 4.48 -2.81
N SER A 206 0.38 4.87 -4.07
CA SER A 206 -0.08 6.21 -4.42
C SER A 206 -1.51 6.45 -3.96
N GLY A 207 -2.37 5.43 -4.05
CA GLY A 207 -3.74 5.47 -3.54
C GLY A 207 -3.81 5.55 -2.01
N ALA A 208 -2.93 4.84 -1.30
CA ALA A 208 -2.80 4.96 0.15
C ALA A 208 -2.27 6.34 0.58
N HIS A 209 -1.36 6.93 -0.20
CA HIS A 209 -0.77 8.23 0.12
C HIS A 209 -1.71 9.40 -0.16
N ASN A 210 -2.29 9.43 -1.36
CA ASN A 210 -3.20 10.48 -1.82
C ASN A 210 -4.66 10.28 -1.40
N SER A 211 -4.98 9.12 -0.82
CA SER A 211 -6.33 8.64 -0.50
C SER A 211 -7.25 8.53 -1.72
N ILE A 212 -8.46 8.01 -1.49
CA ILE A 212 -9.54 8.01 -2.48
C ILE A 212 -9.88 9.42 -3.01
N VAL A 213 -9.60 10.48 -2.24
CA VAL A 213 -9.86 11.88 -2.65
C VAL A 213 -8.88 12.35 -3.73
N GLY A 214 -7.65 11.81 -3.76
CA GLY A 214 -6.66 12.14 -4.77
C GLY A 214 -6.87 11.45 -6.12
N ILE A 215 -7.83 10.51 -6.20
CA ILE A 215 -8.14 9.77 -7.43
C ILE A 215 -9.14 10.58 -8.28
N PRO A 216 -8.88 10.83 -9.58
CA PRO A 216 -9.79 11.59 -10.43
C PRO A 216 -11.20 11.00 -10.54
N ILE A 217 -12.23 11.85 -10.44
CA ILE A 217 -13.65 11.46 -10.52
C ILE A 217 -13.99 10.51 -11.68
N PRO A 218 -13.51 10.72 -12.93
CA PRO A 218 -13.81 9.79 -14.02
C PRO A 218 -13.37 8.35 -13.75
N TRP A 219 -12.30 8.16 -12.99
CA TRP A 219 -11.76 6.83 -12.66
C TRP A 219 -12.59 6.12 -11.58
N HIS A 220 -13.25 6.87 -10.70
CA HIS A 220 -14.25 6.28 -9.77
C HIS A 220 -15.44 5.70 -10.53
N PHE A 221 -15.87 6.35 -11.61
CA PHE A 221 -16.97 5.85 -12.42
C PHE A 221 -16.61 4.59 -13.20
N CYS A 222 -15.37 4.48 -13.67
CA CYS A 222 -14.90 3.28 -14.36
C CYS A 222 -14.96 2.02 -13.49
N LEU A 223 -14.74 2.13 -12.18
CA LEU A 223 -14.69 0.99 -11.24
C LEU A 223 -15.82 1.05 -10.21
N ARG A 224 -16.95 1.65 -10.57
CA ARG A 224 -18.07 1.88 -9.65
C ARG A 224 -18.64 0.57 -9.11
N GLU A 225 -18.84 -0.40 -9.99
CA GLU A 225 -19.41 -1.71 -9.65
C GLU A 225 -18.46 -2.48 -8.74
N GLU A 226 -17.19 -2.58 -9.12
CA GLU A 226 -16.15 -3.20 -8.29
C GLU A 226 -16.06 -2.57 -6.91
N LYS A 227 -16.08 -1.23 -6.84
CA LYS A 227 -16.08 -0.51 -5.57
C LYS A 227 -17.27 -0.90 -4.70
N GLN A 228 -18.48 -0.94 -5.27
CA GLN A 228 -19.68 -1.34 -4.53
C GLN A 228 -19.57 -2.76 -3.97
N GLU A 229 -18.90 -3.66 -4.68
CA GLU A 229 -18.72 -5.02 -4.21
C GLU A 229 -17.84 -5.10 -2.97
N TRP A 230 -16.74 -4.33 -2.88
CA TRP A 230 -15.78 -4.41 -1.76
C TRP A 230 -15.96 -3.37 -0.65
N GLU A 231 -16.68 -2.27 -0.87
CA GLU A 231 -16.76 -1.15 0.07
C GLU A 231 -17.28 -1.56 1.46
N SER A 232 -18.37 -2.32 1.53
CA SER A 232 -18.94 -2.79 2.79
C SER A 232 -18.02 -3.77 3.54
N MET A 233 -17.29 -4.61 2.81
CA MET A 233 -16.34 -5.56 3.40
C MET A 233 -15.11 -4.84 3.94
N LEU A 234 -14.65 -3.79 3.25
CA LEU A 234 -13.57 -2.95 3.73
C LEU A 234 -13.97 -2.18 5.00
N GLU A 235 -15.19 -1.65 5.05
CA GLU A 235 -15.71 -0.99 6.25
C GLU A 235 -15.81 -1.96 7.44
N ALA A 236 -16.28 -3.18 7.20
CA ALA A 236 -16.30 -4.23 8.23
C ALA A 236 -14.88 -4.62 8.68
N MET A 237 -13.94 -4.77 7.75
CA MET A 237 -12.54 -5.02 8.06
C MET A 237 -11.93 -3.89 8.89
N PHE A 238 -12.24 -2.65 8.54
CA PHE A 238 -11.79 -1.46 9.28
C PHE A 238 -12.38 -1.40 10.69
N ALA A 239 -13.66 -1.76 10.86
CA ALA A 239 -14.28 -1.87 12.17
C ALA A 239 -13.59 -2.95 13.04
N THR A 240 -13.22 -4.07 12.43
CA THR A 240 -12.47 -5.15 13.09
C THR A 240 -11.07 -4.70 13.49
N TRP A 241 -10.30 -4.10 12.57
CA TRP A 241 -8.97 -3.55 12.87
C TRP A 241 -9.00 -2.50 13.99
N SER A 242 -9.97 -1.58 13.95
CA SER A 242 -10.10 -0.52 14.95
C SER A 242 -10.63 -0.98 16.32
N GLY A 243 -10.86 -2.29 16.52
CA GLY A 243 -11.45 -2.84 17.74
C GLY A 243 -12.93 -2.48 17.95
N SER A 244 -13.58 -1.90 16.94
CA SER A 244 -14.96 -1.39 16.97
C SER A 244 -16.01 -2.49 16.71
N TYR A 245 -15.72 -3.74 17.08
CA TYR A 245 -16.52 -4.95 16.79
C TYR A 245 -18.02 -4.84 17.13
N LYS A 246 -18.39 -4.02 18.11
CA LYS A 246 -19.80 -3.79 18.48
C LYS A 246 -20.59 -3.09 17.37
N PHE A 247 -19.95 -2.32 16.49
CA PHE A 247 -20.59 -1.62 15.38
C PHE A 247 -20.60 -2.42 14.07
N ALA A 248 -19.76 -3.45 13.92
CA ALA A 248 -19.77 -4.31 12.74
C ALA A 248 -20.92 -5.35 12.78
N ARG A 249 -21.34 -5.78 13.98
CA ARG A 249 -22.44 -6.75 14.17
C ARG A 249 -23.83 -6.13 14.15
N ILE A 250 -23.91 -4.84 14.41
CA ILE A 250 -25.14 -4.06 14.31
C ILE A 250 -25.04 -3.39 12.96
N ASN A 251 -25.95 -3.63 12.01
CA ASN A 251 -25.96 -2.98 10.69
C ASN A 251 -26.19 -1.45 10.80
N GLN A 252 -25.37 -0.74 11.57
CA GLN A 252 -25.33 0.70 11.68
C GLN A 252 -24.22 1.20 10.76
N PRO A 253 -24.52 2.15 9.86
CA PRO A 253 -23.47 2.75 9.06
C PRO A 253 -22.44 3.37 10.00
N LEU A 254 -21.16 3.01 9.85
CA LEU A 254 -20.06 3.68 10.52
C LEU A 254 -20.19 5.17 10.18
N LYS A 255 -20.62 5.99 11.15
CA LYS A 255 -20.46 7.43 11.02
C LYS A 255 -18.96 7.62 10.77
N LYS A 256 -18.60 8.30 9.69
CA LYS A 256 -17.21 8.65 9.31
C LYS A 256 -16.57 9.53 10.39
N SER A 257 -16.37 8.99 11.58
CA SER A 257 -15.60 9.59 12.65
C SER A 257 -14.14 9.39 12.29
N ALA A 258 -13.35 10.45 12.38
CA ALA A 258 -11.92 10.40 12.13
C ALA A 258 -11.25 9.48 13.16
N ILE A 259 -11.02 8.23 12.77
CA ILE A 259 -10.19 7.27 13.50
C ILE A 259 -8.76 7.42 12.95
N ALA A 260 -7.81 7.68 13.84
CA ALA A 260 -6.39 7.74 13.55
C ALA A 260 -5.75 6.36 13.81
N ALA A 261 -4.67 6.04 13.10
CA ALA A 261 -3.79 4.96 13.53
C ALA A 261 -3.18 5.26 14.91
N TYR A 262 -2.83 4.20 15.64
CA TYR A 262 -2.09 4.30 16.91
C TYR A 262 -0.85 5.19 16.72
N GLU A 263 -0.61 6.12 17.65
CA GLU A 263 0.44 7.18 17.61
C GLU A 263 0.23 8.35 16.64
N VAL A 264 -0.84 8.39 15.83
CA VAL A 264 -1.09 9.48 14.84
C VAL A 264 -2.07 10.56 15.37
N ILE A 265 -2.32 10.60 16.67
CA ILE A 265 -3.24 11.57 17.28
C ILE A 265 -2.55 12.93 17.38
N GLN A 266 -2.95 13.89 16.55
CA GLN A 266 -2.49 15.26 16.70
C GLN A 266 -2.98 15.87 18.04
N PRO A 267 -2.11 16.53 18.82
CA PRO A 267 -2.55 17.25 20.01
C PRO A 267 -3.51 18.37 19.60
N ARG A 268 -4.69 18.43 20.25
CA ARG A 268 -5.62 19.53 20.06
C ARG A 268 -4.96 20.83 20.52
N LYS A 269 -4.81 21.80 19.60
CA LYS A 269 -4.45 23.18 19.98
C LYS A 269 -5.49 23.67 20.98
N ARG A 270 -5.06 23.93 22.22
CA ARG A 270 -5.88 24.62 23.22
C ARG A 270 -6.10 26.05 22.74
N SER A 271 -7.31 26.37 22.30
CA SER A 271 -7.73 27.74 22.05
C SER A 271 -7.72 28.48 23.39
N TYR A 272 -6.72 29.32 23.63
CA TYR A 272 -6.73 30.27 24.74
C TYR A 272 -7.89 31.24 24.53
N HIS A 273 -8.91 31.16 25.39
CA HIS A 273 -9.87 32.25 25.54
C HIS A 273 -9.13 33.44 26.15
N GLN A 274 -8.91 34.49 25.36
CA GLN A 274 -8.62 35.82 25.87
C GLN A 274 -9.82 36.26 26.70
N LYS A 275 -9.67 36.27 28.03
CA LYS A 275 -10.58 37.00 28.91
C LYS A 275 -10.33 38.49 28.69
N HIS A 276 -11.34 39.16 28.13
CA HIS A 276 -11.44 40.61 28.21
C HIS A 276 -11.66 41.00 29.69
N THR A 277 -10.71 41.71 30.27
CA THR A 277 -10.88 42.48 31.50
C THR A 277 -11.42 43.86 31.11
N PHE A 278 -12.57 44.22 31.67
CA PHE A 278 -13.01 45.61 31.82
C PHE A 278 -12.35 46.20 33.07
#